data_AF-K9THJ1-F1
#
_entry.id   AF-K9THJ1-F1
#
_cell.length_a   1.000
_cell.length_b   1.000
_cell.length_c   1.000
_cell.angle_alpha   90.00
_cell.angle_beta   90.00
_cell.angle_gamma   90.00
#
_symmetry.space_group_name_H-M   'P 1'
#
loop_
_entity.id
_entity.type
_entity.pdbx_description
1 polymer ?
#
loop_
_entity_poly.entity_id
_entity_poly.type
_entity_poly.pdbx_seq_one_letter_code
_entity_poly.pdbx_strand_id
1 'polypeptide(L)'
;MEKCHDVQQIDFEGAVMILSVDNRRYLLPLSEVSPRLASAGDIERKAYRVSPSGYGIHWPILDEDLSIDGLLKLAEQLSQNRSNEGGFVTIE
;
A
#
# COMPACT_ATOMS: atom_id res chain seq x y z
N MET A 1 -23.29 -4.92 7.71
CA MET A 1 -21.92 -5.40 7.47
C MET A 1 -21.03 -4.17 7.53
N GLU A 2 -20.36 -3.97 8.65
CA GLU A 2 -19.46 -2.82 8.81
C GLU A 2 -18.24 -3.04 7.90
N LYS A 3 -17.93 -2.05 7.07
CA LYS A 3 -16.66 -2.04 6.34
C LYS A 3 -15.55 -2.04 7.40
N CYS A 4 -14.63 -2.99 7.33
CA CYS A 4 -13.54 -3.07 8.30
C CYS A 4 -12.60 -1.85 8.15
N HIS A 5 -12.39 -1.42 6.91
CA HIS A 5 -11.65 -0.21 6.54
C HIS A 5 -12.35 0.49 5.39
N ASP A 6 -12.46 1.82 5.41
CA ASP A 6 -12.97 2.58 4.28
C ASP A 6 -11.83 2.92 3.31
N VAL A 7 -11.69 2.07 2.29
CA VAL A 7 -10.75 2.29 1.18
C VAL A 7 -11.36 3.35 0.25
N GLN A 8 -10.79 4.55 0.29
CA GLN A 8 -11.28 5.68 -0.48
C GLN A 8 -10.66 5.71 -1.88
N GLN A 9 -9.34 5.50 -1.97
CA GLN A 9 -8.60 5.66 -3.22
C GLN A 9 -7.29 4.87 -3.20
N ILE A 10 -6.93 4.29 -4.36
CA ILE A 10 -5.64 3.63 -4.58
C ILE A 10 -5.05 4.18 -5.88
N ASP A 11 -3.86 4.76 -5.77
CA ASP A 11 -3.07 5.29 -6.89
C ASP A 11 -1.68 4.67 -6.93
N PHE A 12 -1.01 4.89 -8.05
CA PHE A 12 0.36 4.46 -8.29
C PHE A 12 1.14 5.62 -8.91
N GLU A 13 2.28 5.94 -8.31
CA GLU A 13 3.23 6.92 -8.82
C GLU A 13 4.60 6.26 -8.96
N GLY A 14 4.99 5.93 -10.20
CA GLY A 14 6.25 5.26 -10.49
C GLY A 14 6.36 3.90 -9.79
N ALA A 15 7.23 3.77 -8.80
CA ALA A 15 7.43 2.55 -8.02
C ALA A 15 6.75 2.60 -6.63
N VAL A 16 5.82 3.53 -6.41
CA VAL A 16 5.15 3.73 -5.12
C VAL A 16 3.64 3.56 -5.28
N MET A 17 3.04 2.72 -4.44
CA MET A 17 1.61 2.62 -4.24
C MET A 17 1.17 3.65 -3.21
N ILE A 18 0.04 4.30 -3.50
CA ILE A 18 -0.56 5.33 -2.67
C ILE A 18 -1.93 4.82 -2.26
N LEU A 19 -2.05 4.49 -0.98
CA LEU A 19 -3.26 3.92 -0.41
C LEU A 19 -3.92 4.96 0.49
N SER A 20 -5.17 5.33 0.18
CA SER A 20 -5.98 6.24 1.00
C SER A 20 -7.09 5.45 1.70
N VAL A 21 -6.94 5.24 3.01
CA VAL A 21 -7.82 4.42 3.86
C VAL A 21 -8.11 5.17 5.15
N ASP A 22 -9.37 5.19 5.59
CA ASP A 22 -9.78 5.81 6.86
C ASP A 22 -9.29 7.28 7.02
N ASN A 23 -9.40 8.08 5.97
CA ASN A 23 -8.87 9.46 5.87
C ASN A 23 -7.37 9.61 6.08
N ARG A 24 -6.60 8.52 5.97
CA ARG A 24 -5.13 8.52 6.04
C ARG A 24 -4.56 8.09 4.70
N ARG A 25 -3.45 8.72 4.31
CA ARG A 25 -2.72 8.41 3.08
C ARG A 25 -1.41 7.71 3.45
N TYR A 26 -1.20 6.55 2.86
CA TYR A 26 -0.03 5.70 3.05
C TYR A 26 0.75 5.62 1.74
N LEU A 27 2.07 5.72 1.83
CA LEU A 27 2.98 5.58 0.70
C LEU A 27 3.79 4.30 0.90
N LEU A 28 3.60 3.36 -0.01
CA LEU A 28 4.16 2.02 0.08
C LEU A 28 5.02 1.75 -1.16
N PRO A 29 6.33 1.51 -1.03
CA PRO A 29 7.15 1.08 -2.16
C PRO A 29 6.64 -0.26 -2.70
N LEU A 30 6.43 -0.34 -4.01
CA LEU A 30 5.89 -1.55 -4.64
C LEU A 30 6.77 -2.78 -4.40
N SER A 31 8.09 -2.60 -4.34
CA SER A 31 9.05 -3.66 -4.03
C SER A 31 8.80 -4.32 -2.68
N GLU A 32 8.33 -3.56 -1.69
CA GLU A 32 8.01 -4.06 -0.34
C GLU A 32 6.60 -4.64 -0.27
N VAL A 33 5.69 -4.12 -1.11
CA VAL A 33 4.29 -4.58 -1.16
C VAL A 33 4.19 -5.94 -1.84
N SER A 34 4.70 -6.03 -3.08
CA SER A 34 4.70 -7.26 -3.85
C SER A 34 5.69 -7.17 -5.02
N PRO A 35 6.54 -8.19 -5.22
CA PRO A 35 7.45 -8.24 -6.36
C PRO A 35 6.69 -8.27 -7.70
N ARG A 36 5.46 -8.78 -7.72
CA ARG A 36 4.61 -8.80 -8.93
C ARG A 36 4.16 -7.39 -9.28
N LEU A 37 3.66 -6.63 -8.31
CA LEU A 37 3.28 -5.23 -8.54
C LEU A 37 4.50 -4.36 -8.87
N ALA A 38 5.65 -4.61 -8.25
CA ALA A 38 6.90 -3.91 -8.56
C ALA A 38 7.32 -4.10 -10.03
N SER A 39 7.10 -5.29 -10.59
CA SER A 39 7.42 -5.62 -11.98
C SER A 39 6.30 -5.29 -12.98
N ALA A 40 5.08 -5.06 -12.49
CA ALA A 40 3.90 -4.78 -13.32
C ALA A 40 3.95 -3.39 -13.98
N GLY A 41 3.30 -3.25 -15.13
CA GLY A 41 3.08 -1.96 -15.78
C GLY A 41 1.91 -1.17 -15.19
N ASP A 42 1.79 0.12 -15.56
CA ASP A 42 0.70 1.00 -15.10
C ASP A 42 -0.70 0.44 -15.33
N ILE A 43 -0.93 -0.19 -16.49
CA ILE A 43 -2.23 -0.75 -16.86
C ILE A 43 -2.60 -1.89 -15.90
N GLU A 44 -1.65 -2.77 -15.61
CA GLU A 44 -1.85 -3.93 -14.75
C GLU A 44 -2.09 -3.49 -13.30
N ARG A 45 -1.33 -2.50 -12.82
CA ARG A 45 -1.47 -1.95 -11.47
C ARG A 45 -2.80 -1.23 -11.27
N LYS A 46 -3.28 -0.48 -12.27
CA LYS A 46 -4.56 0.23 -12.22
C LYS A 46 -5.77 -0.71 -12.39
N ALA A 47 -5.56 -1.91 -12.91
CA ALA A 47 -6.59 -2.93 -13.06
C ALA A 47 -6.79 -3.73 -11.76
N TYR A 48 -7.21 -3.07 -10.68
CA TYR A 48 -7.50 -3.69 -9.39
C TYR A 48 -9.00 -3.72 -9.06
N ARG A 49 -9.37 -4.58 -8.10
CA ARG A 49 -10.71 -4.65 -7.51
C ARG A 49 -10.60 -4.69 -6.00
N VAL A 50 -11.15 -3.67 -5.33
CA VAL A 50 -11.27 -3.69 -3.87
C VAL A 50 -12.45 -4.58 -3.49
N SER A 51 -12.24 -5.45 -2.52
CA SER A 51 -13.32 -6.27 -1.96
C SER A 51 -14.40 -5.35 -1.39
N PRO A 52 -15.70 -5.61 -1.64
CA PRO A 52 -16.79 -4.78 -1.14
C PRO A 52 -16.82 -4.70 0.39
N SER A 53 -16.21 -5.66 1.08
CA SER A 53 -16.05 -5.68 2.54
C SER A 53 -14.92 -4.78 3.06
N GLY A 54 -14.07 -4.23 2.17
CA GLY A 54 -12.90 -3.42 2.53
C GLY A 54 -11.72 -4.23 3.11
N TYR A 55 -11.71 -5.56 2.94
CA TYR A 55 -10.70 -6.43 3.55
C TYR A 55 -9.43 -6.56 2.71
N GLY A 56 -9.55 -6.52 1.38
CA GLY A 56 -8.43 -6.77 0.48
C GLY A 56 -8.66 -6.20 -0.91
N ILE A 57 -7.61 -6.29 -1.72
CA ILE A 57 -7.52 -5.82 -3.09
C ILE A 57 -7.04 -6.97 -3.94
N HIS A 58 -7.70 -7.19 -5.07
CA HIS A 58 -7.35 -8.23 -6.02
C HIS A 58 -6.98 -7.62 -7.37
N TRP A 59 -5.82 -8.02 -7.91
CA TRP A 59 -5.36 -7.70 -9.26
C TRP A 59 -5.58 -8.90 -10.18
N PRO A 60 -6.69 -8.96 -10.95
CA PRO A 60 -7.00 -10.08 -11.82
C PRO A 60 -5.98 -10.30 -12.94
N ILE A 61 -5.27 -9.25 -13.39
CA ILE A 61 -4.27 -9.40 -14.46
C ILE A 61 -2.99 -10.05 -13.93
N LEU A 62 -2.59 -9.72 -12.70
CA LEU A 62 -1.37 -10.21 -12.07
C LEU A 62 -1.59 -11.50 -11.27
N ASP A 63 -2.85 -11.93 -11.15
CA ASP A 63 -3.28 -13.03 -10.27
C ASP A 63 -2.75 -12.83 -8.83
N GLU A 64 -2.88 -11.59 -8.32
CA GLU A 64 -2.38 -11.19 -7.02
C GLU A 64 -3.51 -10.71 -6.11
N ASP A 65 -3.44 -11.10 -4.84
CA ASP A 65 -4.32 -10.64 -3.78
C ASP A 65 -3.51 -10.05 -2.62
N LEU A 66 -3.94 -8.89 -2.12
CA LEU A 66 -3.34 -8.22 -0.97
C LEU A 66 -4.41 -7.82 0.04
N SER A 67 -4.10 -8.00 1.33
CA SER A 67 -4.99 -7.59 2.42
C SER A 67 -4.75 -6.13 2.80
N ILE A 68 -5.82 -5.37 3.05
CA ILE A 68 -5.72 -3.98 3.52
C ILE A 68 -4.98 -3.91 4.85
N ASP A 69 -5.32 -4.78 5.81
CA ASP A 69 -4.63 -4.87 7.10
C ASP A 69 -3.12 -5.13 6.95
N GLY A 70 -2.74 -5.99 6.00
CA GLY A 70 -1.33 -6.25 5.68
C GLY A 70 -0.61 -5.02 5.14
N LEU A 71 -1.26 -4.26 4.26
CA LEU A 71 -0.72 -3.00 3.72
C LEU A 71 -0.59 -1.93 4.80
N LEU A 72 -1.55 -1.82 5.72
CA LEU A 72 -1.50 -0.88 6.84
C LEU A 72 -0.35 -1.22 7.79
N LYS A 73 -0.19 -2.48 8.18
CA LYS A 73 0.93 -2.94 9.01
C LYS A 73 2.28 -2.68 8.35
N LEU A 74 2.39 -2.92 7.04
CA LEU A 74 3.60 -2.62 6.29
C LEU A 74 3.90 -1.11 6.30
N ALA A 75 2.88 -0.27 6.13
CA ALA A 75 3.06 1.18 6.18
C ALA A 75 3.57 1.66 7.54
N GLU A 76 3.04 1.08 8.63
CA GLU A 76 3.52 1.35 9.99
C GLU A 76 4.97 0.92 10.17
N GLN A 77 5.35 -0.28 9.71
CA GLN A 77 6.73 -0.78 9.77
C GLN A 77 7.70 0.12 9.00
N LEU A 78 7.33 0.55 7.79
CA LEU A 78 8.18 1.43 6.97
C LEU A 78 8.36 2.82 7.60
N SER A 79 7.33 3.33 8.28
CA SER A 79 7.44 4.59 9.04
C SER A 79 8.38 4.47 10.25
N GLN A 80 8.39 3.31 10.91
CA GLN A 80 9.25 3.01 12.05
C GLN A 80 10.70 2.75 11.63
N ASN A 81 10.93 1.98 10.55
CA ASN A 81 12.28 1.70 10.04
C ASN A 81 13.01 2.96 9.55
N ARG A 82 12.30 3.91 8.91
CA ARG A 82 12.90 5.20 8.53
C ARG A 82 13.36 6.05 9.72
N SER A 83 12.74 5.86 10.88
CA SER A 83 13.14 6.54 12.11
C SER A 83 14.36 5.88 12.78
N ASN A 84 14.64 4.61 12.45
CA ASN A 84 15.68 3.81 13.08
C ASN A 84 17.00 3.76 12.24
N GLU A 85 16.95 4.09 10.95
CA GLU A 85 18.13 4.12 10.05
C GLU A 85 18.77 5.52 9.89
N GLY A 86 18.49 6.44 10.80
CA GLY A 86 19.05 7.78 10.74
C GLY A 86 18.99 8.49 12.07
N GLY A 87 19.97 8.24 12.93
CA GLY A 87 20.39 9.19 13.94
C GLY A 87 20.82 10.49 13.25
N PHE A 88 19.87 11.35 12.94
CA PHE A 88 20.13 12.77 12.75
C PHE A 88 20.42 13.33 14.13
N VAL A 89 21.70 13.58 14.39
CA VAL A 89 22.11 14.55 15.40
C VAL A 89 21.42 15.86 15.02
N THR A 90 20.38 16.23 15.77
CA THR A 90 20.04 17.64 15.90
C THR A 90 21.26 18.27 16.56
N ILE A 91 22.05 18.99 15.76
CA ILE A 91 23.03 19.94 16.27
C ILE A 91 22.24 21.09 16.89
N GLU A 92 22.21 21.13 18.22
CA GLU A 92 21.93 22.35 18.99
C GLU A 92 23.15 23.29 18.95
#